data_AF-A0A252F7B4-F1
#
_entry.id   AF-A0A252F7B4-F1
#
_cell.length_a   1.000
_cell.length_b   1.000
_cell.length_c   1.000
_cell.angle_alpha   90.00
_cell.angle_beta   90.00
_cell.angle_gamma   90.00
#
_symmetry.space_group_name_H-M   'P 1'
#
loop_
_entity.id
_entity.type
_entity.pdbx_description
1 polymer ?
#
loop_
_entity_poly.entity_id
_entity_poly.type
_entity_poly.pdbx_seq_one_letter_code
_entity_poly.pdbx_strand_id
1 'polypeptide(L)'
;MYYTYMLRCADGSLYTGITTDPARRFAQHTGKLRGGAKYTASRRPVCMEAIWRAPGHTAAAQLEARIKTLTKTEKEQLIRGHVPDRLSLTSFSRIQTEPDGRRIPMLFVCYPKCSTCKKARAFLDARDIPVEVRDIKEQNPTEQELRDWHAKSGLPLKRLFNTSGQLYRSLELSKKLPDMSEDEQFALLASDGMLVRRPVLVADGFALFGFKQKEWEELL
;
A
#
# COMPACT_ATOMS: atom_id res chain seq x y z
N MET A 1 -15.41 -1.82 -13.03
CA MET A 1 -14.32 -0.97 -12.53
C MET A 1 -13.28 -0.80 -13.62
N TYR A 2 -12.73 0.41 -13.81
CA TYR A 2 -11.66 0.65 -14.78
C TYR A 2 -10.41 1.19 -14.07
N TYR A 3 -9.26 1.04 -14.74
CA TYR A 3 -7.98 1.50 -14.26
C TYR A 3 -7.28 2.31 -15.34
N THR A 4 -6.70 3.45 -14.97
CA THR A 4 -5.71 4.16 -15.77
C THR A 4 -4.34 3.79 -15.24
N TYR A 5 -3.40 3.44 -16.13
CA TYR A 5 -2.08 2.96 -15.73
C TYR A 5 -0.96 3.64 -16.52
N MET A 6 0.24 3.62 -15.95
CA MET A 6 1.49 3.97 -16.62
C MET A 6 2.49 2.83 -16.57
N LEU A 7 3.12 2.57 -17.71
CA LEU A 7 4.19 1.58 -17.87
C LEU A 7 5.50 2.28 -18.16
N ARG A 8 6.60 1.72 -17.64
CA ARG A 8 7.95 2.02 -18.09
C ARG A 8 8.43 0.96 -19.06
N CYS A 9 8.91 1.41 -20.22
CA CYS A 9 9.58 0.57 -21.20
C CYS A 9 11.08 0.44 -20.91
N ALA A 10 11.73 -0.55 -21.51
CA ALA A 10 13.16 -0.81 -21.31
C ALA A 10 14.05 0.39 -21.71
N ASP A 11 13.59 1.22 -22.65
CA ASP A 11 14.25 2.47 -23.07
C ASP A 11 13.96 3.68 -22.16
N GLY A 12 13.29 3.45 -21.02
CA GLY A 12 12.89 4.49 -20.08
C GLY A 12 11.77 5.41 -20.57
N SER A 13 11.11 5.08 -21.69
CA SER A 13 9.88 5.77 -22.11
C SER A 13 8.68 5.35 -21.27
N LEU A 14 7.70 6.24 -21.17
CA LEU A 14 6.48 6.01 -20.40
C LEU A 14 5.28 5.87 -21.35
N TYR A 15 4.47 4.83 -21.13
CA TYR A 15 3.22 4.60 -21.84
C TYR A 15 2.05 4.74 -20.86
N THR A 16 0.94 5.36 -21.29
CA THR A 16 -0.28 5.50 -20.49
C THR A 16 -1.44 4.85 -21.22
N GLY A 17 -2.26 4.08 -20.51
CA GLY A 17 -3.45 3.44 -21.07
C GLY A 17 -4.53 3.17 -20.02
N ILE A 18 -5.63 2.56 -20.46
CA ILE A 18 -6.71 2.10 -19.58
C ILE A 18 -6.97 0.60 -19.72
N THR A 19 -7.46 -0.03 -18.66
CA THR A 19 -7.80 -1.46 -18.64
C THR A 19 -8.81 -1.77 -17.53
N THR A 20 -9.46 -2.93 -17.62
CA THR A 20 -10.23 -3.52 -16.51
C THR A 20 -9.39 -4.49 -15.67
N ASP A 21 -8.21 -4.88 -16.17
CA ASP A 21 -7.30 -5.83 -15.55
C ASP A 21 -5.85 -5.43 -15.85
N PRO A 22 -5.11 -4.85 -14.88
CA PRO A 22 -3.75 -4.39 -15.10
C PRO A 22 -2.73 -5.52 -15.32
N ALA A 23 -2.83 -6.63 -14.59
CA ALA A 23 -1.91 -7.76 -14.71
C ALA A 23 -2.04 -8.43 -16.09
N ARG A 24 -3.28 -8.71 -16.53
CA ARG A 24 -3.54 -9.21 -17.88
C ARG A 24 -3.01 -8.22 -18.92
N ARG A 25 -3.25 -6.92 -18.73
CA ARG A 25 -2.81 -5.90 -19.70
C ARG A 25 -1.30 -5.81 -19.79
N PHE A 26 -0.58 -5.91 -18.68
CA PHE A 26 0.88 -5.98 -18.67
C PHE A 26 1.40 -7.22 -19.41
N ALA A 27 0.81 -8.39 -19.17
CA ALA A 27 1.13 -9.62 -19.90
C ALA A 27 0.90 -9.48 -21.42
N GLN A 28 -0.12 -8.73 -21.84
CA GLN A 28 -0.33 -8.39 -23.26
C GLN A 28 0.77 -7.50 -23.83
N HIS A 29 1.18 -6.46 -23.09
CA HIS A 29 2.23 -5.54 -23.54
C HIS A 29 3.63 -6.17 -23.58
N THR A 30 3.90 -7.13 -22.70
CA THR A 30 5.17 -7.88 -22.67
C THR A 30 5.23 -9.04 -23.67
N GLY A 31 4.13 -9.30 -24.39
CA GLY A 31 4.04 -10.38 -25.38
C GLY A 31 3.76 -11.77 -24.79
N LYS A 32 3.58 -11.89 -23.46
CA LYS A 32 3.13 -13.14 -22.82
C LYS A 32 1.69 -13.51 -23.23
N LEU A 33 0.86 -12.51 -23.51
CA LEU A 33 -0.49 -12.66 -24.06
C LEU A 33 -0.66 -11.83 -25.33
N ARG A 34 -1.65 -12.18 -26.17
CA ARG A 34 -2.00 -11.40 -27.37
C ARG A 34 -2.78 -10.13 -27.00
N GLY A 35 -2.62 -9.07 -27.81
CA GLY A 35 -3.41 -7.83 -27.71
C GLY A 35 -2.69 -6.61 -27.11
N GLY A 36 -1.35 -6.63 -27.04
CA GLY A 36 -0.54 -5.48 -26.64
C GLY A 36 -0.56 -4.35 -27.66
N ALA A 37 -0.32 -3.11 -27.20
CA ALA A 37 -0.25 -1.96 -28.10
C ALA A 37 0.98 -2.02 -29.02
N LYS A 38 0.84 -1.57 -30.28
CA LYS A 38 1.95 -1.51 -31.25
C LYS A 38 3.15 -0.72 -30.69
N TYR A 39 2.88 0.40 -30.00
CA TYR A 39 3.91 1.25 -29.40
C TYR A 39 4.83 0.50 -28.44
N THR A 40 4.26 -0.35 -27.58
CA THR A 40 5.01 -1.08 -26.56
C THR A 40 5.66 -2.35 -27.09
N ALA A 41 5.22 -2.87 -28.24
CA ALA A 41 5.72 -4.14 -28.79
C ALA A 41 7.24 -4.10 -29.09
N SER A 42 7.73 -2.97 -29.60
CA SER A 42 9.16 -2.77 -29.88
C SER A 42 9.96 -2.24 -28.67
N ARG A 43 9.29 -1.62 -27.69
CA ARG A 43 9.94 -0.96 -26.53
C ARG A 43 9.97 -1.80 -25.26
N ARG A 44 9.14 -2.86 -25.20
CA ARG A 44 9.01 -3.85 -24.13
C ARG A 44 8.90 -3.24 -22.71
N PRO A 45 7.69 -3.14 -22.17
CA PRO A 45 7.49 -2.73 -20.78
C PRO A 45 8.23 -3.63 -19.79
N VAL A 46 8.84 -3.00 -18.80
CA VAL A 46 9.59 -3.66 -17.71
C VAL A 46 8.90 -3.47 -16.36
N CYS A 47 8.07 -2.43 -16.22
CA CYS A 47 7.42 -2.12 -14.95
C CYS A 47 6.06 -1.43 -15.16
N MET A 48 5.10 -1.75 -14.30
CA MET A 48 3.87 -1.03 -14.05
C MET A 48 4.12 0.03 -12.96
N GLU A 49 4.39 1.27 -13.38
CA GLU A 49 4.87 2.34 -12.48
C GLU A 49 3.77 2.97 -11.62
N ALA A 50 2.56 3.06 -12.16
CA ALA A 50 1.44 3.68 -11.46
C ALA A 50 0.11 3.17 -11.99
N ILE A 51 -0.86 2.93 -11.11
CA ILE A 51 -2.23 2.57 -11.44
C ILE A 51 -3.18 3.40 -10.59
N TRP A 52 -4.22 3.94 -11.22
CA TRP A 52 -5.34 4.61 -10.58
C TRP A 52 -6.64 3.90 -10.91
N ARG A 53 -7.40 3.57 -9.86
CA ARG A 53 -8.78 3.08 -9.97
C ARG A 53 -9.70 4.24 -10.36
N ALA A 54 -10.58 4.01 -11.31
CA ALA A 54 -11.56 4.97 -11.80
C ALA A 54 -12.98 4.38 -11.74
N PRO A 55 -14.00 5.20 -11.40
CA PRO A 55 -15.38 4.72 -11.20
C PRO A 55 -16.03 4.16 -12.48
N GLY A 56 -15.48 4.45 -13.66
CA GLY A 56 -15.97 3.91 -14.93
C GLY A 56 -15.03 4.21 -16.10
N HIS A 57 -15.40 3.72 -17.28
CA HIS A 57 -14.61 3.88 -18.52
C HIS A 57 -14.35 5.36 -18.84
N THR A 58 -15.40 6.20 -18.80
CA THR A 58 -15.31 7.63 -19.12
C THR A 58 -14.32 8.35 -18.21
N ALA A 59 -14.38 8.12 -16.90
CA ALA A 59 -13.45 8.71 -15.94
C ALA A 59 -12.01 8.26 -16.20
N ALA A 60 -11.80 6.96 -16.48
CA ALA A 60 -10.48 6.43 -16.81
C ALA A 60 -9.89 7.07 -18.08
N ALA A 61 -10.70 7.20 -19.14
CA ALA A 61 -10.31 7.81 -20.41
C ALA A 61 -9.99 9.30 -20.26
N GLN A 62 -10.78 10.04 -19.45
CA GLN A 62 -10.50 11.44 -19.12
C GLN A 62 -9.16 11.58 -18.38
N LEU A 63 -8.89 10.72 -17.39
CA LEU A 63 -7.61 10.73 -16.69
C LEU A 63 -6.44 10.38 -17.63
N GLU A 64 -6.60 9.36 -18.48
CA GLU A 64 -5.60 8.98 -19.49
C GLU A 64 -5.26 10.16 -20.41
N ALA A 65 -6.27 10.86 -20.93
CA ALA A 65 -6.09 12.03 -21.78
C ALA A 65 -5.31 13.15 -21.06
N ARG A 66 -5.64 13.42 -19.80
CA ARG A 66 -4.94 14.42 -18.97
C ARG A 66 -3.50 14.03 -18.67
N ILE A 67 -3.24 12.76 -18.35
CA ILE A 67 -1.88 12.28 -18.11
C ILE A 67 -1.05 12.35 -19.41
N LYS A 68 -1.65 12.07 -20.57
CA LYS A 68 -0.94 12.13 -21.86
C LYS A 68 -0.40 13.53 -22.19
N THR A 69 -1.06 14.61 -21.75
CA THR A 69 -0.58 15.99 -21.94
C THR A 69 0.55 16.40 -20.99
N LEU A 70 0.86 15.58 -19.98
CA LEU A 70 2.00 15.80 -19.09
C LEU A 70 3.32 15.56 -19.82
N THR A 71 4.32 16.39 -19.52
CA THR A 71 5.71 16.19 -19.91
C THR A 71 6.27 14.93 -19.25
N LYS A 72 7.39 14.41 -19.75
CA LYS A 72 8.05 13.26 -19.12
C LYS A 72 8.37 13.54 -17.64
N THR A 73 8.92 14.72 -17.34
CA THR A 73 9.28 15.12 -15.97
C THR A 73 8.07 15.12 -15.04
N GLU A 74 6.94 15.68 -15.46
CA GLU A 74 5.71 15.67 -14.65
C GLU A 74 5.15 14.26 -14.45
N LYS A 75 5.27 13.37 -15.46
CA LYS A 75 4.88 11.96 -15.31
C LYS A 75 5.75 11.26 -14.27
N GLU A 76 7.06 11.49 -14.29
CA GLU A 76 7.99 10.95 -13.29
C GLU A 76 7.66 11.48 -11.88
N GLN A 77 7.35 12.76 -11.75
CA GLN A 77 6.88 13.36 -10.48
C GLN A 77 5.58 12.71 -10.01
N LEU A 78 4.62 12.52 -10.92
CA LEU A 78 3.35 11.85 -10.64
C LEU A 78 3.56 10.39 -10.21
N ILE A 79 4.50 9.66 -10.83
CA ILE A 79 4.89 8.31 -10.38
C ILE A 79 5.39 8.36 -8.94
N ARG A 80 6.16 9.37 -8.57
CA ARG A 80 6.67 9.58 -7.19
C ARG A 80 5.62 10.16 -6.23
N GLY A 81 4.35 10.25 -6.63
CA GLY A 81 3.27 10.74 -5.78
C GLY A 81 3.09 12.26 -5.77
N HIS A 82 3.92 13.00 -6.50
CA HIS A 82 3.78 14.46 -6.60
C HIS A 82 2.80 14.81 -7.73
N VAL A 83 1.60 15.22 -7.35
CA VAL A 83 0.52 15.55 -8.31
C VAL A 83 0.73 16.96 -8.85
N PRO A 84 0.89 17.17 -10.18
CA PRO A 84 0.98 18.51 -10.76
C PRO A 84 -0.33 19.30 -10.57
N ASP A 85 -0.25 20.61 -10.34
CA ASP A 85 -1.42 21.48 -10.04
C ASP A 85 -2.56 21.38 -11.07
N ARG A 86 -2.22 21.13 -12.34
CA ARG A 86 -3.18 20.96 -13.44
C ARG A 86 -3.90 19.60 -13.46
N LEU A 87 -3.52 18.69 -12.58
CA LEU A 87 -4.11 17.36 -12.43
C LEU A 87 -4.85 17.26 -11.09
N SER A 88 -6.09 16.79 -11.16
CA SER A 88 -6.93 16.49 -10.00
C SER A 88 -7.24 15.01 -10.02
N LEU A 89 -6.93 14.35 -8.90
CA LEU A 89 -7.10 12.92 -8.68
C LEU A 89 -8.22 12.59 -7.68
N THR A 90 -9.07 13.56 -7.32
CA THR A 90 -10.08 13.39 -6.25
C THR A 90 -11.03 12.21 -6.46
N SER A 91 -11.36 11.88 -7.71
CA SER A 91 -12.22 10.74 -8.07
C SER A 91 -11.44 9.45 -8.38
N PHE A 92 -10.14 9.41 -8.08
CA PHE A 92 -9.25 8.34 -8.46
C PHE A 92 -8.39 7.89 -7.28
N SER A 93 -8.43 6.60 -6.94
CA SER A 93 -7.56 6.06 -5.88
C SER A 93 -6.35 5.36 -6.48
N ARG A 94 -5.16 5.69 -5.98
CA ARG A 94 -3.92 5.01 -6.41
C ARG A 94 -3.89 3.59 -5.84
N ILE A 95 -3.47 2.63 -6.67
CA ILE A 95 -3.31 1.23 -6.29
C ILE A 95 -1.84 0.87 -6.32
N GLN A 96 -1.40 0.13 -5.31
CA GLN A 96 -0.09 -0.50 -5.28
C GLN A 96 -0.09 -1.80 -6.06
N THR A 97 0.94 -1.99 -6.88
CA THR A 97 1.10 -3.17 -7.71
C THR A 97 2.55 -3.60 -7.78
N GLU A 98 2.75 -4.90 -7.96
CA GLU A 98 4.00 -5.48 -8.42
C GLU A 98 4.38 -4.89 -9.80
N PRO A 99 5.67 -4.98 -10.20
CA PRO A 99 6.11 -4.52 -11.51
C PRO A 99 5.34 -5.12 -12.69
N ASP A 100 4.74 -6.31 -12.51
CA ASP A 100 3.93 -6.99 -13.53
C ASP A 100 2.43 -6.59 -13.52
N GLY A 101 2.04 -5.63 -12.69
CA GLY A 101 0.67 -5.13 -12.59
C GLY A 101 -0.25 -5.96 -11.72
N ARG A 102 0.24 -7.01 -11.04
CA ARG A 102 -0.53 -7.68 -9.98
C ARG A 102 -0.74 -6.73 -8.82
N ARG A 103 -1.97 -6.67 -8.32
CA ARG A 103 -2.32 -5.80 -7.19
C ARG A 103 -1.69 -6.30 -5.90
N ILE A 104 -1.02 -5.40 -5.18
CA ILE A 104 -0.58 -5.62 -3.81
C ILE A 104 -1.70 -5.10 -2.91
N PRO A 105 -2.41 -5.98 -2.18
CA PRO A 105 -3.43 -5.53 -1.25
C PRO A 105 -2.77 -4.82 -0.07
N MET A 106 -3.38 -3.71 0.36
CA MET A 106 -3.04 -3.12 1.65
C MET A 106 -3.64 -4.00 2.75
N LEU A 107 -2.82 -4.43 3.70
CA LEU A 107 -3.25 -5.28 4.80
C LEU A 107 -3.58 -4.40 6.01
N PHE A 108 -4.81 -4.51 6.50
CA PHE A 108 -5.30 -3.85 7.71
C PHE A 108 -5.47 -4.88 8.82
N VAL A 109 -4.46 -4.98 9.68
CA VAL A 109 -4.46 -5.88 10.83
C VAL A 109 -5.08 -5.17 12.03
N CYS A 110 -6.18 -5.70 12.54
CA CYS A 110 -6.93 -5.01 13.59
C CYS A 110 -7.55 -5.98 14.59
N TYR A 111 -8.09 -5.43 15.67
CA TYR A 111 -8.94 -6.18 16.59
C TYR A 111 -10.35 -5.58 16.55
N PRO A 112 -11.39 -6.30 16.12
CA PRO A 112 -12.73 -5.76 15.86
C PRO A 112 -13.36 -5.04 17.07
N LYS A 113 -13.04 -5.47 18.30
CA LYS A 113 -13.58 -4.85 19.52
C LYS A 113 -12.85 -3.57 19.94
N CYS A 114 -11.75 -3.19 19.27
CA CYS A 114 -10.98 -1.99 19.61
C CYS A 114 -11.57 -0.73 18.97
N SER A 115 -11.82 0.30 19.78
CA SER A 115 -12.35 1.60 19.33
C SER A 115 -11.43 2.30 18.32
N THR A 116 -10.11 2.24 18.53
CA THR A 116 -9.10 2.80 17.60
C THR A 116 -9.13 2.09 16.24
N CYS A 117 -9.30 0.76 16.24
CA CYS A 117 -9.44 -0.02 15.01
C CYS A 117 -10.71 0.36 14.24
N LYS A 118 -11.83 0.54 14.94
CA LYS A 118 -13.10 1.00 14.33
C LYS A 118 -12.95 2.38 13.68
N LYS A 119 -12.29 3.32 14.35
CA LYS A 119 -12.02 4.67 13.81
C LYS A 119 -11.16 4.61 12.54
N ALA A 120 -10.08 3.83 12.58
CA ALA A 120 -9.21 3.63 11.43
C ALA A 120 -9.94 2.97 10.25
N ARG A 121 -10.79 1.98 10.54
CA ARG A 121 -11.60 1.32 9.52
C ARG A 121 -12.56 2.29 8.84
N ALA A 122 -13.28 3.09 9.63
CA ALA A 122 -14.18 4.11 9.10
C ALA A 122 -13.43 5.15 8.23
N PHE A 123 -12.20 5.51 8.59
CA PHE A 123 -11.36 6.41 7.80
C PHE A 123 -11.01 5.83 6.42
N LEU A 124 -10.68 4.54 6.35
CA LEU A 124 -10.39 3.84 5.09
C LEU A 124 -11.64 3.70 4.22
N ASP A 125 -12.75 3.29 4.82
CA ASP A 125 -14.03 3.10 4.13
C ASP A 125 -14.55 4.43 3.56
N ALA A 126 -14.43 5.54 4.30
CA ALA A 126 -14.83 6.87 3.84
C ALA A 126 -14.03 7.40 2.64
N ARG A 127 -12.86 6.80 2.36
CA ARG A 127 -11.98 7.15 1.23
C ARG A 127 -11.96 6.08 0.14
N ASP A 128 -12.83 5.06 0.25
CA ASP A 128 -12.86 3.91 -0.66
C ASP A 128 -11.50 3.21 -0.82
N ILE A 129 -10.67 3.23 0.22
CA ILE A 129 -9.34 2.62 0.21
C ILE A 129 -9.49 1.11 0.44
N PRO A 130 -9.18 0.28 -0.55
CA PRO A 130 -9.46 -1.14 -0.46
C PRO A 130 -8.36 -1.86 0.30
N VAL A 131 -8.71 -2.42 1.47
CA VAL A 131 -7.80 -3.16 2.35
C VAL A 131 -8.30 -4.57 2.63
N GLU A 132 -7.38 -5.51 2.81
CA GLU A 132 -7.65 -6.84 3.36
C GLU A 132 -7.63 -6.76 4.88
N VAL A 133 -8.67 -7.28 5.54
CA VAL A 133 -8.77 -7.23 7.00
C VAL A 133 -8.29 -8.53 7.59
N ARG A 134 -7.40 -8.44 8.58
CA ARG A 134 -6.94 -9.58 9.37
C ARG A 134 -7.17 -9.32 10.85
N ASP A 135 -7.79 -10.27 11.55
CA ASP A 135 -7.90 -10.22 13.01
C ASP A 135 -6.56 -10.57 13.64
N ILE A 136 -5.99 -9.63 14.39
CA ILE A 136 -4.68 -9.78 15.03
C ILE A 136 -4.66 -10.84 16.14
N LYS A 137 -5.82 -11.22 16.68
CA LYS A 137 -5.95 -12.23 17.74
C LYS A 137 -6.05 -13.64 17.17
N GLU A 138 -6.74 -13.78 16.04
CA GLU A 138 -6.95 -15.09 15.40
C GLU A 138 -5.76 -15.47 14.53
N GLN A 139 -5.16 -14.47 13.88
CA GLN A 139 -4.01 -14.63 13.00
C GLN A 139 -2.90 -13.66 13.45
N ASN A 140 -2.11 -14.14 14.40
CA ASN A 140 -0.98 -13.39 14.94
C ASN A 140 0.03 -13.06 13.82
N PRO A 141 0.60 -11.84 13.81
CA PRO A 141 1.72 -11.53 12.95
C PRO A 141 2.91 -12.45 13.25
N THR A 142 3.53 -12.99 12.20
CA THR A 142 4.76 -13.76 12.33
C THR A 142 5.95 -12.86 12.63
N GLU A 143 7.04 -13.46 13.13
CA GLU A 143 8.29 -12.73 13.40
C GLU A 143 8.83 -12.05 12.13
N GLN A 144 8.80 -12.75 11.01
CA GLN A 144 9.25 -12.22 9.72
C GLN A 144 8.41 -11.01 9.30
N GLU A 145 7.08 -11.11 9.36
CA GLU A 145 6.19 -9.99 9.05
C GLU A 145 6.48 -8.78 9.96
N LEU A 146 6.68 -9.00 11.26
CA LEU A 146 6.95 -7.92 12.21
C LEU A 146 8.28 -7.23 11.92
N ARG A 147 9.33 -7.96 11.54
CA ARG A 147 10.61 -7.40 11.11
C ARG A 147 10.45 -6.56 9.85
N ASP A 148 9.74 -7.08 8.85
CA ASP A 148 9.49 -6.38 7.59
C ASP A 148 8.68 -5.09 7.83
N TRP A 149 7.64 -5.15 8.65
CA TRP A 149 6.83 -3.98 8.97
C TRP A 149 7.58 -2.97 9.84
N HIS A 150 8.41 -3.43 10.78
CA HIS A 150 9.28 -2.56 11.57
C HIS A 150 10.20 -1.75 10.65
N ALA A 151 10.88 -2.42 9.72
CA ALA A 151 11.75 -1.78 8.73
C ALA A 151 10.99 -0.75 7.88
N LYS A 152 9.77 -1.08 7.44
CA LYS A 152 8.90 -0.18 6.66
C LYS A 152 8.31 0.99 7.47
N SER A 153 8.25 0.88 8.80
CA SER A 153 7.66 1.91 9.67
C SER A 153 8.64 3.02 10.02
N GLY A 154 9.94 2.74 10.06
CA GLY A 154 10.97 3.66 10.57
C GLY A 154 10.80 4.03 12.05
N LEU A 155 9.94 3.34 12.79
CA LEU A 155 9.70 3.58 14.21
C LEU A 155 10.66 2.72 15.06
N PRO A 156 11.06 3.18 16.26
CA PRO A 156 11.74 2.30 17.21
C PRO A 156 10.87 1.09 17.58
N LEU A 157 11.48 -0.09 17.71
CA LEU A 157 10.80 -1.37 18.00
C LEU A 157 9.84 -1.29 19.20
N LYS A 158 10.21 -0.54 20.25
CA LYS A 158 9.35 -0.28 21.41
C LYS A 158 7.97 0.30 21.06
N ARG A 159 7.84 1.04 19.96
CA ARG A 159 6.56 1.63 19.51
C ARG A 159 5.63 0.63 18.82
N LEU A 160 6.12 -0.58 18.51
CA LEU A 160 5.30 -1.69 18.03
C LEU A 160 4.56 -2.38 19.18
N PHE A 161 4.95 -2.16 20.44
CA PHE A 161 4.25 -2.72 21.59
C PHE A 161 2.99 -1.92 21.95
N ASN A 162 1.93 -2.65 22.30
CA ASN A 162 0.69 -2.12 22.86
C ASN A 162 0.88 -1.73 24.32
N THR A 163 1.57 -0.63 24.57
CA THR A 163 1.93 -0.14 25.92
C THR A 163 0.72 0.13 26.82
N SER A 164 -0.45 0.43 26.26
CA SER A 164 -1.70 0.62 27.01
C SER A 164 -2.44 -0.70 27.33
N GLY A 165 -2.04 -1.81 26.70
CA GLY A 165 -2.65 -3.13 26.86
C GLY A 165 -2.52 -3.67 28.29
N GLN A 166 -3.49 -4.49 28.71
CA GLN A 166 -3.41 -5.20 29.98
C GLN A 166 -2.25 -6.20 30.00
N LEU A 167 -2.03 -6.90 28.88
CA LEU A 167 -0.98 -7.90 28.74
C LEU A 167 0.44 -7.30 28.88
N TYR A 168 0.65 -6.10 28.33
CA TYR A 168 1.92 -5.37 28.48
C TYR A 168 2.21 -5.03 29.96
N ARG A 169 1.18 -4.63 30.70
CA ARG A 169 1.27 -4.29 32.12
C ARG A 169 1.45 -5.52 33.01
N SER A 170 0.69 -6.59 32.75
CA SER A 170 0.76 -7.82 33.56
C SER A 170 2.10 -8.55 33.44
N LEU A 171 2.75 -8.45 32.28
CA LEU A 171 4.06 -9.07 32.03
C LEU A 171 5.24 -8.19 32.49
N GLU A 172 4.96 -6.99 33.00
CA GLU A 172 5.93 -5.96 33.39
C GLU A 172 6.94 -5.64 32.27
N LEU A 173 6.48 -5.64 31.01
CA LEU A 173 7.37 -5.47 29.86
C LEU A 173 8.12 -4.13 29.85
N SER A 174 7.59 -3.11 30.53
CA SER A 174 8.30 -1.84 30.70
C SER A 174 9.68 -2.00 31.38
N LYS A 175 9.84 -3.00 32.25
CA LYS A 175 11.10 -3.29 32.95
C LYS A 175 11.99 -4.25 32.15
N LYS A 176 11.40 -5.18 31.40
CA LYS A 176 12.13 -6.23 30.68
C LYS A 176 12.65 -5.80 29.31
N LEU A 177 11.90 -4.96 28.59
CA LEU A 177 12.26 -4.53 27.22
C LEU A 177 13.64 -3.86 27.10
N PRO A 178 14.12 -3.04 28.06
CA PRO A 178 15.47 -2.47 27.98
C PRO A 178 16.59 -3.51 27.96
N ASP A 179 16.37 -4.67 28.59
CA ASP A 179 17.38 -5.72 28.75
C ASP A 179 17.26 -6.83 27.68
N MET A 180 16.18 -6.82 26.89
CA MET A 180 15.91 -7.82 25.84
C MET A 180 16.53 -7.40 24.51
N SER A 181 17.11 -8.36 23.80
CA SER A 181 17.56 -8.19 22.42
C SER A 181 16.39 -7.95 21.46
N GLU A 182 16.67 -7.41 20.27
CA GLU A 182 15.62 -7.19 19.26
C GLU A 182 14.95 -8.51 18.85
N ASP A 183 15.72 -9.60 18.73
CA ASP A 183 15.20 -10.91 18.36
C ASP A 183 14.22 -11.46 19.39
N GLU A 184 14.53 -11.30 20.68
CA GLU A 184 13.62 -11.68 21.77
C GLU A 184 12.36 -10.81 21.79
N GLN A 185 12.48 -9.52 21.46
CA GLN A 185 11.33 -8.63 21.35
C GLN A 185 10.41 -9.03 20.19
N PHE A 186 10.96 -9.41 19.04
CA PHE A 186 10.18 -9.89 17.90
C PHE A 186 9.50 -11.23 18.20
N ALA A 187 10.21 -12.18 18.81
CA ALA A 187 9.63 -13.46 19.23
C ALA A 187 8.47 -13.25 20.20
N LEU A 188 8.61 -12.31 21.14
CA LEU A 188 7.55 -11.95 22.08
C LEU A 188 6.33 -11.35 21.36
N LEU A 189 6.53 -10.40 20.44
CA LEU A 189 5.44 -9.81 19.65
C LEU A 189 4.71 -10.84 18.78
N ALA A 190 5.44 -11.83 18.24
CA ALA A 190 4.87 -12.91 17.44
C ALA A 190 4.07 -13.92 18.28
N SER A 191 4.39 -14.06 19.57
CA SER A 191 3.72 -15.01 20.46
C SER A 191 2.26 -14.66 20.73
N ASP A 192 1.93 -13.37 20.87
CA ASP A 192 0.57 -12.90 21.12
C ASP A 192 0.32 -11.57 20.42
N GLY A 193 -0.58 -11.57 19.42
CA GLY A 193 -0.94 -10.39 18.66
C GLY A 193 -1.57 -9.26 19.51
N MET A 194 -2.02 -9.53 20.74
CA MET A 194 -2.48 -8.49 21.69
C MET A 194 -1.33 -7.63 22.23
N LEU A 195 -0.08 -8.09 22.15
CA LEU A 195 1.11 -7.31 22.46
C LEU A 195 1.46 -6.31 21.36
N VAL A 196 0.98 -6.53 20.13
CA VAL A 196 1.24 -5.65 19.00
C VAL A 196 0.31 -4.43 19.05
N ARG A 197 0.89 -3.25 18.82
CA ARG A 197 0.18 -1.98 18.76
C ARG A 197 -0.73 -1.96 17.54
N ARG A 198 -2.01 -1.75 17.81
CA ARG A 198 -3.09 -1.85 16.82
C ARG A 198 -3.83 -0.52 16.63
N PRO A 199 -4.47 -0.29 15.47
CA PRO A 199 -4.41 -1.11 14.25
C PRO A 199 -3.04 -1.07 13.56
N VAL A 200 -2.74 -2.03 12.69
CA VAL A 200 -1.57 -1.99 11.79
C VAL A 200 -2.08 -1.86 10.37
N LEU A 201 -1.57 -0.89 9.61
CA LEU A 201 -1.81 -0.77 8.18
C LEU A 201 -0.50 -1.00 7.44
N VAL A 202 -0.46 -2.02 6.60
CA VAL A 202 0.74 -2.43 5.86
C VAL A 202 0.48 -2.26 4.37
N ALA A 203 1.43 -1.62 3.72
CA ALA A 203 1.47 -1.37 2.29
C ALA A 203 2.87 -1.77 1.78
N ASP A 204 3.08 -1.77 0.47
CA ASP A 204 4.37 -2.17 -0.11
C ASP A 204 5.54 -1.30 0.41
N GLY A 205 5.34 0.01 0.48
CA GLY A 205 6.38 0.97 0.88
C GLY A 205 6.36 1.43 2.34
N PHE A 206 5.33 1.11 3.13
CA PHE A 206 5.21 1.60 4.51
C PHE A 206 4.42 0.67 5.41
N ALA A 207 4.62 0.81 6.72
CA ALA A 207 3.78 0.20 7.74
C ALA A 207 3.46 1.21 8.85
N LEU A 208 2.18 1.34 9.19
CA LEU A 208 1.69 2.27 10.21
C LEU A 208 1.17 1.50 11.41
N PHE A 209 1.66 1.86 12.60
CA PHE A 209 1.26 1.26 13.87
C PHE A 209 0.45 2.24 14.72
N GLY A 210 -0.80 1.87 14.98
CA GLY A 210 -1.81 2.74 15.57
C GLY A 210 -2.54 3.59 14.54
N PHE A 211 -3.49 4.40 15.02
CA PHE A 211 -4.24 5.31 14.18
C PHE A 211 -3.99 6.75 14.61
N LYS A 212 -3.37 7.52 13.72
CA LYS A 212 -3.26 8.97 13.79
C LYS A 212 -3.65 9.51 12.43
N GLN A 213 -4.77 10.23 12.40
CA GLN A 213 -5.38 10.66 11.14
C GLN A 213 -4.41 11.40 10.22
N LYS A 214 -3.65 12.37 10.77
CA LYS A 214 -2.66 13.14 9.99
C LYS A 214 -1.59 12.26 9.32
N GLU A 215 -1.02 11.30 10.06
CA GLU A 215 0.00 10.39 9.52
C GLU A 215 -0.57 9.49 8.41
N TRP A 216 -1.84 9.09 8.54
CA TRP A 216 -2.51 8.29 7.53
C TRP A 216 -2.86 9.12 6.28
N GLU A 217 -3.27 10.38 6.45
CA GLU A 217 -3.56 11.31 5.34
C GLU A 217 -2.30 11.70 4.54
N GLU A 218 -1.13 11.74 5.17
CA GLU A 218 0.13 12.06 4.48
C GLU A 218 0.64 10.90 3.60
N LEU A 219 0.25 9.66 3.91
CA LEU A 219 0.76 8.45 3.25
C LEU A 219 -0.24 7.76 2.30
N LEU A 220 -1.53 8.08 2.39
CA LEU A 220 -2.62 7.50 1.60
C LEU A 220 -3.22 8.51 0.63
#